data_AF-A0A922WJV2-F1
#
_entry.id   AF-A0A922WJV2-F1
#
_cell.length_a   1.000
_cell.length_b   1.000
_cell.length_c   1.000
_cell.angle_alpha   90.00
_cell.angle_beta   90.00
_cell.angle_gamma   90.00
#
_symmetry.space_group_name_H-M   'P 1'
#
loop_
_entity.id
_entity.type
_entity.pdbx_description
1 polymer ?
#
loop_
_entity_poly.entity_id
_entity_poly.type
_entity_poly.pdbx_seq_one_letter_code
_entity_poly.pdbx_strand_id
1 'polypeptide(L)'
;MNVDILQRQFTRIGARAQVRWLNGDGVQSRGPVALDITRDQFGEMFDIRLSKDTPADIEVLHVEPRQRHLLLMSRSDNDEKHKFLCGHDERHWFVAAVPENRAVSTVRTAMEALKPTEVVGRQYRAHVRRKNWNRRRNAAFIRQGEWFFVPEPRLIVNEKLVLTNEPLRRGGGKPHLVEFLYRSGGDVVYVCPQKPNGLTSSQFNTLVSRKPEARHWPWSTMRRNPSVHVKGRVRHADHATIVLHDWHRVLMNTETQAAAMRHVAFLD
;
A
#
# COMPACT_ATOMS: atom_id res chain seq x y z
N MET A 1 -2.38 20.60 -21.27
CA MET A 1 -3.43 19.87 -20.52
C MET A 1 -4.73 20.68 -20.46
N ASN A 2 -5.90 20.07 -20.72
CA ASN A 2 -7.21 20.72 -20.56
C ASN A 2 -7.87 20.24 -19.24
N VAL A 3 -8.00 21.14 -18.27
CA VAL A 3 -8.53 20.83 -16.93
C VAL A 3 -9.97 20.31 -17.00
N ASP A 4 -10.81 20.89 -17.85
CA ASP A 4 -12.22 20.48 -18.00
C ASP A 4 -12.35 19.06 -18.56
N ILE A 5 -11.43 18.66 -19.46
CA ILE A 5 -11.38 17.28 -19.94
C ILE A 5 -11.04 16.34 -18.80
N LEU A 6 -10.02 16.66 -17.99
CA LEU A 6 -9.61 15.83 -16.86
C LEU A 6 -10.73 15.68 -15.83
N GLN A 7 -11.38 16.77 -15.43
CA GLN A 7 -12.50 16.74 -14.48
C GLN A 7 -13.70 15.94 -15.02
N ARG A 8 -13.98 16.04 -16.32
CA ARG A 8 -15.01 15.19 -16.96
C ARG A 8 -14.67 13.71 -16.88
N GLN A 9 -13.40 13.31 -17.00
CA GLN A 9 -13.01 11.90 -16.84
C GLN A 9 -13.26 11.38 -15.42
N PHE A 10 -12.97 12.18 -14.38
CA PHE A 10 -13.32 11.83 -12.99
C PHE A 10 -14.83 11.78 -12.77
N THR A 11 -15.59 12.68 -13.39
CA THR A 11 -17.05 12.67 -13.32
C THR A 11 -17.63 11.37 -13.88
N ARG A 12 -17.01 10.79 -14.92
CA ARG A 12 -17.45 9.49 -15.50
C ARG A 12 -17.37 8.32 -14.51
N ILE A 13 -16.50 8.37 -13.50
CA ILE A 13 -16.44 7.35 -12.44
C ILE A 13 -17.31 7.73 -11.22
N GLY A 14 -18.01 8.86 -11.30
CA GLY A 14 -18.80 9.44 -10.22
C GLY A 14 -17.98 10.22 -9.19
N ALA A 15 -16.75 10.60 -9.53
CA ALA A 15 -15.85 11.36 -8.66
C ALA A 15 -15.83 12.85 -9.01
N ARG A 16 -15.51 13.67 -8.02
CA ARG A 16 -15.13 15.07 -8.23
C ARG A 16 -13.61 15.17 -8.23
N ALA A 17 -13.07 16.10 -9.03
CA ALA A 17 -11.65 16.38 -9.05
C ALA A 17 -11.39 17.89 -9.11
N GLN A 18 -10.39 18.34 -8.37
CA GLN A 18 -9.86 19.69 -8.41
C GLN A 18 -8.41 19.63 -8.91
N VAL A 19 -8.05 20.55 -9.80
CA VAL A 19 -6.67 20.71 -10.28
C VAL A 19 -6.14 22.04 -9.79
N ARG A 20 -4.99 22.03 -9.12
CA ARG A 20 -4.36 23.23 -8.55
C ARG A 20 -2.90 23.32 -8.98
N TRP A 21 -2.48 24.52 -9.36
CA TRP A 21 -1.08 24.81 -9.67
C TRP A 21 -0.42 25.44 -8.45
N LEU A 22 0.68 24.86 -7.98
CA LEU A 22 1.43 25.34 -6.82
C LEU A 22 2.75 25.96 -7.25
N ASN A 23 3.13 27.06 -6.61
CA ASN A 23 4.42 27.72 -6.79
C ASN A 23 5.44 27.16 -5.77
N GLY A 24 6.70 26.99 -6.18
CA GLY A 24 7.91 27.10 -5.35
C GLY A 24 8.13 26.04 -4.27
N ASP A 25 7.29 25.99 -3.25
CA ASP A 25 7.72 25.41 -1.95
C ASP A 25 6.91 24.16 -1.53
N GLY A 26 5.67 24.01 -1.99
CA GLY A 26 4.77 22.95 -1.50
C GLY A 26 4.90 21.60 -2.21
N VAL A 27 5.40 21.59 -3.45
CA VAL A 27 5.42 20.41 -4.34
C VAL A 27 6.84 19.92 -4.62
N GLN A 28 7.87 20.77 -4.48
CA GLN A 28 9.26 20.37 -4.72
C GLN A 28 9.73 19.20 -3.83
N SER A 29 9.17 19.05 -2.62
CA SER A 29 9.41 17.87 -1.75
C SER A 29 8.77 16.57 -2.27
N ARG A 30 7.74 16.66 -3.12
CA ARG A 30 6.91 15.53 -3.58
C ARG A 30 6.88 15.39 -5.10
N GLY A 31 7.84 15.96 -5.84
CA GLY A 31 7.97 15.80 -7.30
C GLY A 31 6.96 16.60 -8.14
N PRO A 32 6.90 16.43 -9.48
CA PRO A 32 6.18 17.33 -10.38
C PRO A 32 4.64 17.30 -10.24
N VAL A 33 4.10 16.23 -9.64
CA VAL A 33 2.68 15.99 -9.43
C VAL A 33 2.47 15.44 -8.03
N ALA A 34 1.44 15.91 -7.34
CA ALA A 34 0.96 15.28 -6.12
C ALA A 34 -0.55 14.99 -6.22
N LEU A 35 -0.94 13.78 -5.83
CA LEU A 35 -2.34 13.34 -5.79
C LEU A 35 -2.77 13.00 -4.37
N ASP A 36 -3.99 13.40 -4.04
CA ASP A 36 -4.56 13.23 -2.71
C ASP A 36 -6.09 13.13 -2.77
N ILE A 37 -6.70 12.68 -1.67
CA ILE A 37 -8.14 12.71 -1.45
C ILE A 37 -8.44 13.75 -0.38
N THR A 38 -9.15 14.80 -0.75
CA THR A 38 -9.60 15.84 0.19
C THR A 38 -11.11 15.74 0.39
N ARG A 39 -11.61 16.39 1.45
CA ARG A 39 -13.05 16.43 1.76
C ARG A 39 -13.51 17.87 1.91
N ASP A 40 -14.63 18.20 1.27
CA ASP A 40 -15.36 19.44 1.49
C ASP A 40 -16.79 19.14 1.98
N GLN A 41 -17.64 20.18 2.04
CA GLN A 41 -19.04 20.07 2.45
C GLN A 41 -19.89 19.14 1.56
N PHE A 42 -19.46 18.84 0.33
CA PHE A 42 -20.14 17.96 -0.61
C PHE A 42 -19.51 16.55 -0.66
N GLY A 43 -18.55 16.26 0.22
CA GLY A 43 -17.91 14.96 0.36
C GLY A 43 -16.47 14.94 -0.16
N GLU A 44 -16.00 13.74 -0.50
CA GLU A 44 -14.62 13.54 -0.96
C GLU A 44 -14.42 14.00 -2.41
N MET A 45 -13.20 14.40 -2.74
CA MET A 45 -12.75 14.72 -4.09
C MET A 45 -11.27 14.36 -4.28
N PHE A 46 -10.88 14.14 -5.52
CA PHE A 46 -9.47 14.03 -5.90
C PHE A 46 -8.86 15.43 -5.99
N ASP A 47 -7.78 15.68 -5.25
CA ASP A 47 -6.98 16.88 -5.36
C ASP A 47 -5.69 16.60 -6.13
N ILE A 48 -5.58 17.20 -7.30
CA ILE A 48 -4.45 17.04 -8.23
C ILE A 48 -3.64 18.33 -8.19
N ARG A 49 -2.47 18.27 -7.56
CA ARG A 49 -1.55 19.38 -7.41
C ARG A 49 -0.41 19.25 -8.41
N LEU A 50 -0.20 20.29 -9.21
CA LEU A 50 0.83 20.34 -10.23
C LEU A 50 1.85 21.41 -9.89
N SER A 51 3.13 21.09 -10.04
CA SER A 51 4.21 22.06 -9.91
C SER A 51 4.23 22.99 -11.12
N LYS A 52 4.38 24.30 -10.90
CA LYS A 52 4.68 25.23 -12.00
C LYS A 52 6.15 25.20 -12.40
N ASP A 53 7.04 24.88 -11.47
CA ASP A 53 8.49 24.91 -11.68
C ASP A 53 8.97 23.65 -12.43
N THR A 54 8.24 22.54 -12.25
CA THR A 54 8.51 21.24 -12.86
C THR A 54 7.22 20.72 -13.50
N PRO A 55 6.85 21.24 -14.69
CA PRO A 55 5.60 20.89 -15.31
C PRO A 55 5.57 19.39 -15.63
N ALA A 56 4.37 18.81 -15.52
CA ALA A 56 4.10 17.46 -15.96
C ALA A 56 2.78 17.41 -16.72
N ASP A 57 2.79 16.68 -17.82
CA ASP A 57 1.59 16.36 -18.57
C ASP A 57 0.81 15.27 -17.86
N ILE A 58 -0.49 15.52 -17.65
CA ILE A 58 -1.42 14.56 -17.08
C ILE A 58 -2.31 14.00 -18.17
N GLU A 59 -2.43 12.68 -18.21
CA GLU A 59 -3.27 11.94 -19.16
C GLU A 59 -4.07 10.85 -18.43
N VAL A 60 -5.34 10.68 -18.80
CA VAL A 60 -6.15 9.55 -18.34
C VAL A 60 -6.04 8.43 -19.36
N LEU A 61 -5.35 7.35 -18.99
CA LEU A 61 -5.10 6.21 -19.86
C LEU A 61 -6.32 5.30 -20.04
N HIS A 62 -7.13 5.15 -18.99
CA HIS A 62 -8.27 4.25 -19.00
C HIS A 62 -9.32 4.62 -17.97
N VAL A 63 -10.60 4.45 -18.29
CA VAL A 63 -11.73 4.74 -17.40
C VAL A 63 -12.68 3.55 -17.36
N GLU A 64 -13.05 3.12 -16.16
CA GLU A 64 -13.98 2.02 -15.90
C GLU A 64 -15.14 2.52 -15.01
N PRO A 65 -16.16 3.17 -15.60
CA PRO A 65 -17.28 3.77 -14.85
C PRO A 65 -18.00 2.78 -13.94
N ARG A 66 -18.26 1.56 -14.43
CA ARG A 66 -18.98 0.52 -13.68
C ARG A 66 -18.23 0.06 -12.44
N GLN A 67 -16.90 0.14 -12.47
CA GLN A 67 -16.07 -0.17 -11.31
C GLN A 67 -15.76 1.08 -10.48
N ARG A 68 -16.06 2.29 -11.00
CA ARG A 68 -15.69 3.59 -10.43
C ARG A 68 -14.17 3.75 -10.27
N HIS A 69 -13.43 3.36 -11.30
CA HIS A 69 -11.96 3.45 -11.32
C HIS A 69 -11.47 4.09 -12.62
N LEU A 70 -10.36 4.81 -12.54
CA LEU A 70 -9.60 5.28 -13.69
C LEU A 70 -8.11 5.13 -13.46
N LEU A 71 -7.36 5.06 -14.56
CA LEU A 71 -5.91 5.03 -14.55
C LEU A 71 -5.39 6.37 -15.08
N LEU A 72 -4.67 7.09 -14.22
CA LEU A 72 -4.02 8.35 -14.53
C LEU A 72 -2.53 8.12 -14.79
N MET A 73 -1.94 8.91 -15.67
CA MET A 73 -0.50 8.97 -15.89
C MET A 73 -0.04 10.42 -15.82
N SER A 74 1.08 10.65 -15.14
CA SER A 74 1.86 11.88 -15.26
C SER A 74 3.13 11.62 -16.05
N ARG A 75 3.51 12.55 -16.90
CA ARG A 75 4.76 12.55 -17.66
C ARG A 75 5.49 13.86 -17.43
N SER A 76 6.70 13.83 -16.89
CA SER A 76 7.56 15.02 -16.76
C SER A 76 8.40 15.26 -18.01
N ASP A 77 9.07 16.42 -18.05
CA ASP A 77 9.90 16.85 -19.19
C ASP A 77 11.07 15.89 -19.50
N ASN A 78 11.53 15.10 -18.52
CA ASN A 78 12.53 14.05 -18.70
C ASN A 78 11.96 12.72 -19.23
N ASP A 79 10.71 12.70 -19.69
CA ASP A 79 9.92 11.51 -20.08
C ASP A 79 9.74 10.45 -18.98
N GLU A 80 9.99 10.80 -17.70
CA GLU A 80 9.65 9.94 -16.57
C GLU A 80 8.12 9.83 -16.44
N LYS A 81 7.62 8.60 -16.42
CA LYS A 81 6.19 8.29 -16.41
C LYS A 81 5.82 7.66 -15.07
N HIS A 82 4.87 8.28 -14.38
CA HIS A 82 4.26 7.71 -13.20
C HIS A 82 2.78 7.44 -13.46
N LYS A 83 2.26 6.36 -12.87
CA LYS A 83 0.87 5.93 -13.05
C LYS A 83 0.18 5.82 -11.70
N PHE A 84 -1.07 6.21 -11.68
CA PHE A 84 -1.89 6.23 -10.47
C PHE A 84 -3.23 5.58 -10.74
N LEU A 85 -3.57 4.58 -9.94
CA LEU A 85 -4.91 4.02 -9.91
C LEU A 85 -5.77 4.89 -9.00
N CYS A 86 -6.72 5.60 -9.59
CA CYS A 86 -7.72 6.37 -8.86
C CYS A 86 -9.01 5.56 -8.84
N GLY A 87 -9.62 5.37 -7.68
CA GLY A 87 -10.82 4.54 -7.59
C GLY A 87 -11.62 4.76 -6.35
N HIS A 88 -12.80 4.14 -6.31
CA HIS A 88 -13.62 4.05 -5.11
C HIS A 88 -13.53 2.65 -4.54
N ASP A 89 -13.15 2.53 -3.28
CA ASP A 89 -13.21 1.27 -2.54
C ASP A 89 -14.10 1.42 -1.30
N GLU A 90 -15.01 0.48 -1.15
CA GLU A 90 -16.03 0.43 -0.09
C GLU A 90 -16.80 1.75 0.09
N ARG A 91 -16.28 2.65 0.92
CA ARG A 91 -16.90 3.91 1.31
C ARG A 91 -16.12 5.15 0.87
N HIS A 92 -14.88 4.99 0.42
CA HIS A 92 -13.96 6.10 0.20
C HIS A 92 -13.30 6.05 -1.18
N TRP A 93 -12.96 7.22 -1.71
CA TRP A 93 -12.02 7.31 -2.82
C TRP A 93 -10.60 7.00 -2.35
N PHE A 94 -9.78 6.52 -3.28
CA PHE A 94 -8.37 6.28 -3.04
C PHE A 94 -7.56 6.61 -4.29
N VAL A 95 -6.29 6.91 -4.05
CA VAL A 95 -5.24 6.96 -5.06
C VAL A 95 -4.17 5.94 -4.66
N ALA A 96 -3.71 5.13 -5.61
CA ALA A 96 -2.59 4.23 -5.40
C ALA A 96 -1.53 4.41 -6.50
N ALA A 97 -0.28 4.62 -6.10
CA ALA A 97 0.84 4.64 -7.04
C ALA A 97 1.08 3.24 -7.62
N VAL A 98 1.17 3.15 -8.95
CA VAL A 98 1.36 1.88 -9.65
C VAL A 98 2.86 1.70 -9.94
N PRO A 99 3.47 0.56 -9.55
CA PRO A 99 4.89 0.31 -9.81
C PRO A 99 5.27 0.42 -11.29
N GLU A 100 6.38 1.11 -11.57
CA GLU A 100 6.86 1.39 -12.93
C GLU A 100 7.41 0.13 -13.64
N ASN A 101 7.74 -0.91 -12.87
CA ASN A 101 8.28 -2.18 -13.37
C ASN A 101 7.27 -3.04 -14.16
N ARG A 102 6.01 -2.59 -14.30
CA ARG A 102 4.99 -3.27 -15.12
C ARG A 102 4.39 -2.35 -16.16
N ALA A 103 4.29 -2.84 -17.39
CA ALA A 103 3.58 -2.17 -18.47
C ALA A 103 2.07 -2.14 -18.18
N VAL A 104 1.61 -1.03 -17.61
CA VAL A 104 0.22 -0.82 -17.22
C VAL A 104 -0.45 0.23 -18.11
N SER A 105 -1.54 -0.13 -18.78
CA SER A 105 -2.33 0.77 -19.64
C SER A 105 -3.83 0.73 -19.35
N THR A 106 -4.29 -0.17 -18.48
CA THR A 106 -5.70 -0.31 -18.13
C THR A 106 -5.86 -0.36 -16.61
N VAL A 107 -7.05 -0.01 -16.13
CA VAL A 107 -7.45 -0.17 -14.71
C VAL A 107 -7.21 -1.61 -14.25
N ARG A 108 -7.54 -2.60 -15.09
CA ARG A 108 -7.33 -4.01 -14.76
C ARG A 108 -5.84 -4.34 -14.59
N THR A 109 -4.98 -3.92 -15.52
CA THR A 109 -3.54 -4.20 -15.41
C THR A 109 -2.90 -3.42 -14.27
N ALA A 110 -3.43 -2.25 -13.90
CA ALA A 110 -3.02 -1.50 -12.70
C ALA A 110 -3.36 -2.26 -11.40
N MET A 111 -4.61 -2.74 -11.28
CA MET A 111 -5.02 -3.58 -10.14
C MET A 111 -4.19 -4.85 -10.02
N GLU A 112 -3.82 -5.47 -11.15
CA GLU A 112 -2.95 -6.65 -11.17
C GLU A 112 -1.50 -6.31 -10.81
N ALA A 113 -1.00 -5.12 -11.18
CA ALA A 113 0.33 -4.63 -10.82
C ALA A 113 0.49 -4.37 -9.32
N LEU A 114 -0.59 -3.93 -8.65
CA LEU A 114 -0.63 -3.66 -7.21
C LEU A 114 -0.67 -4.93 -6.33
N LYS A 115 -0.79 -6.12 -6.93
CA LYS A 115 -0.82 -7.38 -6.17
C LYS A 115 0.59 -7.92 -5.92
N PRO A 116 0.89 -8.35 -4.69
CA PRO A 116 2.08 -9.14 -4.39
C PRO A 116 2.16 -10.42 -5.22
N THR A 117 3.37 -10.88 -5.50
CA THR A 117 3.61 -12.11 -6.27
C THR A 117 3.00 -13.32 -5.59
N GLU A 118 3.00 -13.37 -4.25
CA GLU A 118 2.38 -14.44 -3.46
C GLU A 118 0.86 -14.46 -3.63
N VAL A 119 0.22 -13.29 -3.68
CA VAL A 119 -1.23 -13.19 -3.94
C VAL A 119 -1.54 -13.74 -5.33
N VAL A 120 -0.78 -13.33 -6.34
CA VAL A 120 -0.95 -13.84 -7.72
C VAL A 120 -0.75 -15.36 -7.78
N GLY A 121 0.31 -15.87 -7.15
CA GLY A 121 0.58 -17.32 -7.07
C GLY A 121 -0.56 -18.08 -6.36
N ARG A 122 -1.13 -17.51 -5.30
CA ARG A 122 -2.30 -18.08 -4.61
C ARG A 122 -3.55 -18.07 -5.50
N GLN A 123 -3.77 -17.03 -6.31
CA GLN A 123 -4.89 -16.98 -7.27
C GLN A 123 -4.82 -18.12 -8.29
N TYR A 124 -3.62 -18.40 -8.81
CA TYR A 124 -3.39 -19.54 -9.70
C TYR A 124 -3.64 -20.87 -9.00
N ARG A 125 -3.02 -21.11 -7.84
CA ARG A 125 -3.16 -22.38 -7.08
C ARG A 125 -4.60 -22.65 -6.66
N ALA A 126 -5.35 -21.61 -6.31
CA ALA A 126 -6.76 -21.70 -5.95
C ALA A 126 -7.71 -21.73 -7.16
N HIS A 127 -7.19 -21.78 -8.40
CA HIS A 127 -7.97 -21.82 -9.64
C HIS A 127 -9.04 -20.72 -9.71
N VAL A 128 -8.71 -19.52 -9.21
CA VAL A 128 -9.66 -18.40 -9.22
C VAL A 128 -9.96 -18.04 -10.68
N ARG A 129 -11.25 -18.04 -11.05
CA ARG A 129 -11.67 -17.62 -12.40
C ARG A 129 -11.20 -16.19 -12.68
N ARG A 130 -10.63 -15.92 -13.86
CA ARG A 130 -10.01 -14.63 -14.20
C ARG A 130 -10.90 -13.40 -13.95
N LYS A 131 -12.21 -13.51 -14.23
CA LYS A 131 -13.20 -12.44 -13.94
C LYS A 131 -13.38 -12.10 -12.45
N ASN A 132 -12.94 -12.98 -11.56
CA ASN A 132 -13.01 -12.80 -10.11
C ASN A 132 -11.68 -12.35 -9.49
N TRP A 133 -10.61 -12.19 -10.29
CA TRP A 133 -9.28 -11.92 -9.76
C TRP A 133 -9.16 -10.58 -9.03
N ASN A 134 -9.95 -9.58 -9.43
CA ASN A 134 -9.93 -8.26 -8.83
C ASN A 134 -11.11 -8.04 -7.88
N ARG A 135 -11.92 -9.08 -7.63
CA ARG A 135 -12.92 -9.01 -6.56
C ARG A 135 -12.21 -8.97 -5.22
N ARG A 136 -12.69 -8.10 -4.33
CA ARG A 136 -12.17 -7.91 -2.96
C ARG A 136 -12.10 -9.21 -2.17
N ARG A 137 -13.07 -10.11 -2.39
CA ARG A 137 -13.08 -11.46 -1.82
C ARG A 137 -13.12 -12.48 -2.93
N ASN A 138 -12.20 -13.43 -2.87
CA ASN A 138 -12.17 -14.63 -3.70
C ASN A 138 -11.50 -15.77 -2.91
N ALA A 139 -11.32 -16.94 -3.53
CA ALA A 139 -10.77 -18.11 -2.85
C ALA A 139 -9.28 -17.95 -2.44
N ALA A 140 -8.55 -17.00 -3.03
CA ALA A 140 -7.13 -16.78 -2.73
C ALA A 140 -6.89 -15.69 -1.67
N PHE A 141 -7.80 -14.73 -1.52
CA PHE A 141 -7.67 -13.66 -0.53
C PHE A 141 -8.99 -12.94 -0.20
N ILE A 142 -8.95 -12.25 0.93
CA ILE A 142 -9.82 -11.11 1.26
C ILE A 142 -8.96 -9.85 1.24
N ARG A 143 -9.46 -8.75 0.71
CA ARG A 143 -8.75 -7.47 0.60
C ARG A 143 -9.52 -6.38 1.34
N GLN A 144 -8.81 -5.55 2.10
CA GLN A 144 -9.33 -4.35 2.76
C GLN A 144 -8.24 -3.26 2.74
N GLY A 145 -8.56 -2.06 2.23
CA GLY A 145 -7.60 -0.94 2.19
C GLY A 145 -6.38 -1.23 1.33
N GLU A 146 -5.22 -1.45 1.92
CA GLU A 146 -3.98 -1.87 1.22
C GLU A 146 -3.58 -3.32 1.51
N TRP A 147 -4.36 -3.99 2.36
CA TRP A 147 -4.05 -5.29 2.91
C TRP A 147 -4.73 -6.41 2.14
N PHE A 148 -3.98 -7.49 1.91
CA PHE A 148 -4.44 -8.77 1.44
C PHE A 148 -4.30 -9.80 2.55
N PHE A 149 -5.41 -10.46 2.88
CA PHE A 149 -5.49 -11.55 3.84
C PHE A 149 -5.59 -12.86 3.06
N VAL A 150 -4.51 -13.62 3.03
CA VAL A 150 -4.40 -14.89 2.29
C VAL A 150 -4.68 -16.05 3.23
N PRO A 151 -5.67 -16.92 2.97
CA PRO A 151 -6.02 -18.02 3.87
C PRO A 151 -4.86 -19.00 4.09
N GLU A 152 -4.61 -19.34 5.35
CA GLU A 152 -3.67 -20.37 5.80
C GLU A 152 -4.35 -21.29 6.84
N PRO A 153 -5.39 -22.05 6.45
CA PRO A 153 -6.20 -22.84 7.39
C PRO A 153 -5.45 -23.98 8.08
N ARG A 154 -4.25 -24.33 7.58
CA ARG A 154 -3.38 -25.37 8.16
C ARG A 154 -2.26 -24.80 9.03
N LEU A 155 -2.22 -23.48 9.26
CA LEU A 155 -1.22 -22.87 10.12
C LEU A 155 -1.45 -23.30 11.57
N ILE A 156 -0.45 -23.98 12.14
CA ILE A 156 -0.41 -24.30 13.56
C ILE A 156 0.28 -23.15 14.27
N VAL A 157 -0.41 -22.56 15.26
CA VAL A 157 0.10 -21.43 16.05
C VAL A 157 0.36 -21.87 17.49
N ASN A 158 1.36 -21.27 18.12
CA ASN A 158 1.48 -21.34 19.57
C ASN A 158 0.58 -20.27 20.17
N GLU A 159 -0.51 -20.68 20.82
CA GLU A 159 -1.52 -19.78 21.37
C GLU A 159 -0.95 -18.79 22.39
N LYS A 160 0.13 -19.15 23.10
CA LYS A 160 0.82 -18.28 24.05
C LYS A 160 1.52 -17.08 23.39
N LEU A 161 1.74 -17.14 22.08
CA LEU A 161 2.38 -16.08 21.29
C LEU A 161 1.36 -15.26 20.48
N VAL A 162 0.06 -15.54 20.65
CA VAL A 162 -1.00 -14.79 19.97
C VAL A 162 -1.22 -13.48 20.73
N LEU A 163 -1.07 -12.38 20.00
CA LEU A 163 -1.36 -11.04 20.47
C LEU A 163 -2.80 -10.68 20.13
N THR A 164 -3.41 -9.79 20.91
CA THR A 164 -4.81 -9.40 20.74
C THR A 164 -4.95 -7.91 20.52
N ASN A 165 -5.92 -7.51 19.69
CA ASN A 165 -6.23 -6.10 19.38
C ASN A 165 -5.02 -5.30 18.87
N GLU A 166 -4.21 -5.93 18.02
CA GLU A 166 -2.98 -5.34 17.50
C GLU A 166 -3.27 -4.41 16.31
N PRO A 167 -2.56 -3.28 16.18
CA PRO A 167 -2.62 -2.44 14.99
C PRO A 167 -1.75 -2.99 13.84
N LEU A 168 -2.32 -3.05 12.64
CA LEU A 168 -1.60 -3.12 11.37
C LEU A 168 -1.56 -1.72 10.76
N ARG A 169 -0.36 -1.19 10.54
CA ARG A 169 -0.17 0.19 10.07
C ARG A 169 0.88 0.27 8.97
N ARG A 170 0.62 1.09 7.95
CA ARG A 170 1.64 1.61 7.04
C ARG A 170 1.90 3.08 7.38
N GLY A 171 3.15 3.39 7.75
CA GLY A 171 3.56 4.76 8.02
C GLY A 171 2.66 5.47 9.05
N GLY A 172 2.21 6.67 8.69
CA GLY A 172 1.43 7.56 9.57
C GLY A 172 -0.09 7.41 9.52
N GLY A 173 -0.66 6.50 8.70
CA GLY A 173 -2.11 6.40 8.49
C GLY A 173 -2.91 5.74 9.62
N LYS A 174 -4.24 5.78 9.59
CA LYS A 174 -5.10 5.05 10.56
C LYS A 174 -4.83 3.52 10.51
N PRO A 175 -4.63 2.86 11.66
CA PRO A 175 -4.32 1.43 11.67
C PRO A 175 -5.57 0.57 11.46
N HIS A 176 -5.39 -0.59 10.83
CA HIS A 176 -6.37 -1.67 10.90
C HIS A 176 -6.17 -2.40 12.22
N LEU A 177 -7.19 -2.45 13.08
CA LEU A 177 -7.13 -3.22 14.32
C LEU A 177 -7.54 -4.66 14.06
N VAL A 178 -6.65 -5.60 14.40
CA VAL A 178 -6.87 -7.04 14.24
C VAL A 178 -7.11 -7.70 15.60
N GLU A 179 -8.13 -8.55 15.66
CA GLU A 179 -8.53 -9.23 16.89
C GLU A 179 -7.44 -10.18 17.41
N PHE A 180 -6.87 -11.01 16.52
CA PHE A 180 -5.77 -11.90 16.84
C PHE A 180 -4.63 -11.74 15.83
N LEU A 181 -3.39 -11.64 16.32
CA LEU A 181 -2.18 -11.53 15.52
C LEU A 181 -1.10 -12.51 16.00
N TYR A 182 -0.51 -13.24 15.06
CA TYR A 182 0.61 -14.13 15.28
C TYR A 182 1.77 -13.81 14.33
N ARG A 183 2.98 -13.71 14.88
CA ARG A 183 4.21 -13.48 14.09
C ARG A 183 5.00 -14.78 14.02
N SER A 184 5.38 -15.20 12.82
CA SER A 184 6.19 -16.41 12.61
C SER A 184 7.37 -16.13 11.67
N GLY A 185 8.43 -16.93 11.81
CA GLY A 185 9.68 -16.73 11.07
C GLY A 185 10.37 -15.40 11.40
N GLY A 186 11.10 -14.86 10.44
CA GLY A 186 11.97 -13.68 10.59
C GLY A 186 13.37 -14.03 11.06
N ASP A 187 14.33 -13.16 10.74
CA ASP A 187 15.72 -13.29 11.17
C ASP A 187 15.88 -12.74 12.58
N VAL A 188 16.54 -13.49 13.46
CA VAL A 188 16.97 -12.94 14.75
C VAL A 188 18.00 -11.85 14.50
N VAL A 189 17.75 -10.65 15.04
CA VAL A 189 18.66 -9.51 14.96
C VAL A 189 18.93 -8.93 16.34
N TYR A 190 20.16 -8.44 16.54
CA TYR A 190 20.61 -7.76 17.74
C TYR A 190 20.60 -6.26 17.48
N VAL A 191 19.77 -5.52 18.23
CA VAL A 191 19.54 -4.07 18.07
C VAL A 191 20.09 -3.32 19.28
N CYS A 192 20.73 -2.18 19.06
CA CYS A 192 21.10 -1.22 20.10
C CYS A 192 21.04 0.20 19.50
N PRO A 193 21.14 1.29 20.31
CA PRO A 193 21.12 2.66 19.80
C PRO A 193 22.17 2.93 18.69
N GLN A 194 23.32 2.27 18.75
CA GLN A 194 24.39 2.40 17.74
C GLN A 194 24.12 1.57 16.47
N LYS A 195 23.20 0.60 16.52
CA LYS A 195 22.80 -0.28 15.41
C LYS A 195 21.27 -0.40 15.35
N PRO A 196 20.55 0.68 15.04
CA PRO A 196 19.08 0.73 15.13
C PRO A 196 18.38 -0.22 14.16
N ASN A 197 19.01 -0.56 13.03
CA ASN A 197 18.46 -1.49 12.04
C ASN A 197 18.71 -2.99 12.38
N GLY A 198 19.42 -3.25 13.48
CA GLY A 198 19.77 -4.59 13.92
C GLY A 198 20.89 -5.26 13.12
N LEU A 199 21.64 -6.13 13.80
CA LEU A 199 22.67 -7.00 13.21
C LEU A 199 22.18 -8.44 13.20
N THR A 200 22.43 -9.18 12.12
CA THR A 200 22.24 -10.65 12.16
C THR A 200 23.18 -11.27 13.19
N SER A 201 22.90 -12.50 13.62
CA SER A 201 23.79 -13.21 14.57
C SER A 201 25.24 -13.28 14.09
N SER A 202 25.49 -13.47 12.79
CA SER A 202 26.87 -13.50 12.28
C SER A 202 27.52 -12.11 12.34
N GLN A 203 26.80 -11.05 11.96
CA GLN A 203 27.29 -9.67 12.00
C GLN A 203 27.57 -9.21 13.43
N PHE A 204 26.71 -9.58 14.38
CA PHE A 204 26.91 -9.34 15.80
C PHE A 204 28.20 -10.02 16.30
N ASN A 205 28.38 -11.31 15.99
CA ASN A 205 29.57 -12.05 16.38
C ASN A 205 30.85 -11.46 15.77
N THR A 206 30.82 -11.05 14.50
CA THR A 206 31.94 -10.37 13.84
C THR A 206 32.25 -9.02 14.49
N LEU A 207 31.23 -8.21 14.80
CA LEU A 207 31.41 -6.93 15.48
C LEU A 207 32.07 -7.13 16.84
N VAL A 208 31.53 -8.05 17.63
CA VAL A 208 32.02 -8.38 18.96
C VAL A 208 33.45 -8.95 18.92
N SER A 209 33.80 -9.72 17.89
CA SER A 209 35.16 -10.23 17.72
C SER A 209 36.17 -9.12 17.36
N ARG A 210 35.76 -8.14 16.55
CA ARG A 210 36.62 -7.01 16.15
C ARG A 210 36.67 -5.89 17.19
N LYS A 211 35.62 -5.78 18.01
CA LYS A 211 35.42 -4.74 19.00
C LYS A 211 34.82 -5.35 20.28
N PRO A 212 35.64 -5.98 21.14
CA PRO A 212 35.16 -6.71 22.31
C PRO A 212 34.27 -5.89 23.26
N GLU A 213 34.51 -4.59 23.38
CA GLU A 213 33.71 -3.66 24.18
C GLU A 213 32.26 -3.54 23.68
N ALA A 214 32.00 -3.87 22.41
CA ALA A 214 30.66 -3.88 21.85
C ALA A 214 29.75 -4.92 22.52
N ARG A 215 30.28 -5.96 23.19
CA ARG A 215 29.46 -6.93 23.96
C ARG A 215 28.62 -6.27 25.05
N HIS A 216 29.11 -5.19 25.63
CA HIS A 216 28.50 -4.52 26.79
C HIS A 216 27.52 -3.41 26.39
N TRP A 217 27.28 -3.21 25.09
CA TRP A 217 26.25 -2.28 24.65
C TRP A 217 24.86 -2.79 25.03
N PRO A 218 23.84 -1.92 25.15
CA PRO A 218 22.49 -2.32 25.53
C PRO A 218 21.77 -3.02 24.37
N TRP A 219 22.12 -4.28 24.13
CA TRP A 219 21.54 -5.10 23.07
C TRP A 219 20.15 -5.62 23.44
N SER A 220 19.25 -5.58 22.46
CA SER A 220 17.96 -6.25 22.49
C SER A 220 17.85 -7.22 21.33
N THR A 221 17.32 -8.41 21.60
CA THR A 221 17.05 -9.41 20.55
C THR A 221 15.67 -9.14 19.96
N MET A 222 15.61 -8.90 18.65
CA MET A 222 14.38 -8.68 17.89
C MET A 222 14.30 -9.66 16.70
N ARG A 223 13.16 -9.70 16.03
CA ARG A 223 13.00 -10.42 14.75
C ARG A 223 12.76 -9.44 13.61
N ARG A 224 13.59 -9.51 12.58
CA ARG A 224 13.46 -8.74 11.34
C ARG A 224 12.66 -9.54 10.31
N ASN A 225 11.78 -8.86 9.57
CA ASN A 225 10.94 -9.44 8.52
C ASN A 225 10.10 -10.67 8.95
N PRO A 226 9.43 -10.69 10.12
CA PRO A 226 8.53 -11.79 10.45
C PRO A 226 7.32 -11.80 9.50
N SER A 227 6.80 -13.00 9.19
CA SER A 227 5.49 -13.12 8.55
C SER A 227 4.40 -12.87 9.58
N VAL A 228 3.43 -12.04 9.22
CA VAL A 228 2.29 -11.67 10.07
C VAL A 228 1.07 -12.47 9.65
N HIS A 229 0.41 -13.08 10.63
CA HIS A 229 -0.81 -13.86 10.46
C HIS A 229 -1.88 -13.30 11.37
N VAL A 230 -3.12 -13.27 10.92
CA VAL A 230 -4.24 -12.71 11.66
C VAL A 230 -5.47 -13.60 11.57
N LYS A 231 -6.32 -13.53 12.59
CA LYS A 231 -7.60 -14.25 12.70
C LYS A 231 -8.63 -13.35 13.40
N GLY A 232 -9.91 -13.64 13.21
CA GLY A 232 -11.00 -12.91 13.86
C GLY A 232 -11.37 -11.63 13.10
N ARG A 233 -11.84 -10.62 13.82
CA ARG A 233 -12.26 -9.34 13.22
C ARG A 233 -11.07 -8.50 12.79
N VAL A 234 -11.19 -7.87 11.62
CA VAL A 234 -10.32 -6.78 11.17
C VAL A 234 -11.17 -5.53 11.00
N ARG A 235 -10.86 -4.49 11.79
CA ARG A 235 -11.62 -3.24 11.87
C ARG A 235 -10.77 -2.09 11.36
N HIS A 236 -11.40 -1.20 10.61
CA HIS A 236 -10.79 0.06 10.17
C HIS A 236 -11.87 1.14 10.17
N ALA A 237 -11.50 2.39 10.39
CA ALA A 237 -12.47 3.50 10.41
C ALA A 237 -13.15 3.68 9.04
N ASP A 238 -12.39 3.48 7.98
CA ASP A 238 -12.80 3.77 6.60
C ASP A 238 -13.29 2.51 5.85
N HIS A 239 -13.26 1.33 6.50
CA HIS A 239 -13.63 0.07 5.84
C HIS A 239 -14.61 -0.76 6.69
N ALA A 240 -15.48 -1.51 6.02
CA ALA A 240 -16.40 -2.43 6.66
C ALA A 240 -15.62 -3.52 7.37
N THR A 241 -15.96 -3.81 8.63
CA THR A 241 -15.30 -4.89 9.39
C THR A 241 -15.44 -6.22 8.67
N ILE A 242 -14.32 -6.91 8.47
CA ILE A 242 -14.29 -8.28 7.95
C ILE A 242 -14.04 -9.27 9.08
N VAL A 243 -14.47 -10.52 8.88
CA VAL A 243 -14.23 -11.62 9.82
C VAL A 243 -13.44 -12.71 9.11
N LEU A 244 -12.32 -13.09 9.71
CA LEU A 244 -11.42 -14.14 9.25
C LEU A 244 -11.60 -15.38 10.13
N HIS A 245 -12.27 -16.41 9.59
CA HIS A 245 -12.62 -17.61 10.35
C HIS A 245 -11.39 -18.47 10.70
N ASP A 246 -10.38 -18.46 9.83
CA ASP A 246 -9.10 -19.16 10.01
C ASP A 246 -7.94 -18.16 10.05
N TRP A 247 -6.73 -18.67 10.29
CA TRP A 247 -5.52 -17.86 10.15
C TRP A 247 -5.32 -17.43 8.70
N HIS A 248 -5.00 -16.15 8.51
CA HIS A 248 -4.66 -15.58 7.21
C HIS A 248 -3.31 -14.89 7.30
N ARG A 249 -2.43 -15.14 6.32
CA ARG A 249 -1.21 -14.37 6.15
C ARG A 249 -1.54 -12.98 5.63
N VAL A 250 -0.94 -11.97 6.24
CA VAL A 250 -1.10 -10.57 5.89
C VAL A 250 -0.02 -10.18 4.88
N LEU A 251 -0.44 -9.63 3.75
CA LEU A 251 0.43 -9.07 2.74
C LEU A 251 -0.05 -7.65 2.40
N MET A 252 0.87 -6.70 2.31
CA MET A 252 0.57 -5.35 1.83
C MET A 252 0.60 -5.34 0.29
N ASN A 253 -0.14 -4.42 -0.34
CA ASN A 253 -0.03 -4.19 -1.77
C ASN A 253 1.41 -3.77 -2.18
N THR A 254 1.70 -3.74 -3.48
CA THR A 254 3.03 -3.40 -3.99
C THR A 254 3.22 -1.90 -4.24
N GLU A 255 2.33 -1.03 -3.74
CA GLU A 255 2.43 0.42 -3.94
C GLU A 255 3.74 1.00 -3.41
N THR A 256 4.27 0.45 -2.31
CA THR A 256 5.56 0.88 -1.75
C THR A 256 6.76 0.60 -2.66
N GLN A 257 6.56 -0.16 -3.73
CA GLN A 257 7.58 -0.43 -4.75
C GLN A 257 7.56 0.60 -5.90
N ALA A 258 6.56 1.49 -5.94
CA ALA A 258 6.46 2.54 -6.94
C ALA A 258 7.34 3.73 -6.54
N ALA A 259 8.19 4.20 -7.47
CA ALA A 259 8.95 5.43 -7.25
C ALA A 259 8.01 6.63 -7.05
N ALA A 260 6.83 6.57 -7.67
CA ALA A 260 5.74 7.52 -7.52
C ALA A 260 5.07 7.58 -6.13
N MET A 261 5.42 6.70 -5.17
CA MET A 261 4.86 6.81 -3.80
C MET A 261 5.16 8.16 -3.16
N ARG A 262 6.27 8.82 -3.51
CA ARG A 262 6.61 10.19 -3.06
C ARG A 262 5.58 11.24 -3.49
N HIS A 263 4.83 10.95 -4.55
CA HIS A 263 3.81 11.80 -5.17
C HIS A 263 2.40 11.56 -4.59
N VAL A 264 2.21 10.51 -3.77
CA VAL A 264 0.94 10.21 -3.10
C VAL A 264 1.00 10.73 -1.67
N ALA A 265 0.12 11.66 -1.34
CA ALA A 265 -0.02 12.17 0.00
C ALA A 265 -1.03 11.32 0.78
N PHE A 266 -0.67 10.87 1.98
CA PHE A 266 -1.63 10.42 2.97
C PHE A 266 -1.74 11.54 3.99
N LEU A 267 -2.84 12.28 3.96
CA LEU A 267 -3.22 13.19 5.03
C LEU A 267 -4.31 12.48 5.85
N ASP A 268 -3.98 12.15 7.10
CA ASP A 268 -4.96 11.74 8.11
C ASP A 268 -5.74 12.95 8.64
#